data_AF-A0A6I6JX97-F1
#
_entry.id   AF-A0A6I6JX97-F1
#
_cell.length_a   1.000
_cell.length_b   1.000
_cell.length_c   1.000
_cell.angle_alpha   90.00
_cell.angle_beta   90.00
_cell.angle_gamma   90.00
#
_symmetry.space_group_name_H-M   'P 1'
#
loop_
_entity.id
_entity.type
_entity.pdbx_description
1 polymer ?
#
loop_
_entity_poly.entity_id
_entity_poly.type
_entity_poly.pdbx_seq_one_letter_code
_entity_poly.pdbx_strand_id
1 'polypeptide(L)'
;MQQRRKRNRWDQTGIGFLAGFFVPLIIFFSVYFFGDSETSFSNYIKSLWHIHLLVKLGSLCVFANLAIFMGFIQKKYDKAAKGVLAATLIYAFAVLVSRAF
;
A
#
# COMPACT_ATOMS: atom_id res chain seq x y z
N MET A 1 22.88 1.63 25.17
CA MET A 1 21.54 1.22 25.67
C MET A 1 21.00 0.10 24.80
N GLN A 2 21.20 -1.17 25.18
CA GLN A 2 20.66 -2.33 24.47
C GLN A 2 19.23 -2.57 24.93
N GLN A 3 18.24 -2.12 24.15
CA GLN A 3 16.84 -2.44 24.42
C GLN A 3 16.61 -3.93 24.22
N ARG A 4 16.34 -4.64 25.34
CA ARG A 4 15.88 -6.03 25.35
C ARG A 4 14.61 -6.16 24.49
N ARG A 5 14.75 -6.65 23.26
CA ARG A 5 13.62 -6.97 22.38
C ARG A 5 12.86 -8.17 22.95
N LYS A 6 11.76 -7.88 23.65
CA LYS A 6 10.73 -8.87 23.97
C LYS A 6 10.23 -9.45 22.63
N ARG A 7 10.53 -10.72 22.37
CA ARG A 7 10.18 -11.43 21.12
C ARG A 7 8.66 -11.65 21.09
N ASN A 8 7.91 -10.63 20.67
CA ASN A 8 6.47 -10.77 20.43
C ASN A 8 6.25 -11.61 19.18
N ARG A 9 5.40 -12.63 19.25
CA ARG A 9 5.08 -13.55 18.13
C ARG A 9 4.44 -12.85 16.92
N TRP A 10 4.03 -11.59 17.12
CA TRP A 10 3.40 -10.69 16.16
C TRP A 10 4.40 -9.75 15.48
N ASP A 11 5.66 -9.68 15.95
CA ASP A 11 6.74 -8.94 15.31
C ASP A 11 7.38 -9.80 14.20
N GLN A 12 6.54 -10.25 13.27
CA GLN A 12 6.97 -10.97 12.09
C GLN A 12 6.89 -10.04 10.90
N THR A 13 7.98 -9.98 10.14
CA THR A 13 8.05 -9.26 8.86
C THR A 13 6.94 -9.70 7.91
N GLY A 14 6.51 -10.97 7.97
CA GLY A 14 5.38 -11.49 7.20
C GLY A 14 4.05 -10.79 7.49
N ILE A 15 3.73 -10.44 8.75
CA ILE A 15 2.47 -9.76 9.09
C ILE A 15 2.46 -8.34 8.52
N GLY A 16 3.58 -7.64 8.65
CA GLY A 16 3.73 -6.32 8.05
C GLY A 16 3.71 -6.36 6.52
N PHE A 17 4.33 -7.37 5.92
CA PHE A 17 4.28 -7.57 4.47
C PHE A 17 2.85 -7.85 3.98
N LEU A 18 2.11 -8.72 4.68
CA LEU A 18 0.70 -8.99 4.38
C LEU A 18 -0.15 -7.74 4.51
N ALA A 19 0.02 -6.97 5.58
CA ALA A 19 -0.70 -5.71 5.76
C ALA A 19 -0.37 -4.71 4.63
N GLY A 20 0.91 -4.55 4.29
CA GLY A 20 1.35 -3.68 3.20
C GLY A 20 0.94 -4.15 1.80
N PHE A 21 0.56 -5.41 1.64
CA PHE A 21 0.03 -5.98 0.39
C PHE A 21 -1.50 -5.88 0.31
N PHE A 22 -2.21 -6.16 1.40
CA PHE A 22 -3.66 -6.11 1.46
C PHE A 22 -4.23 -4.68 1.46
N VAL A 23 -3.54 -3.72 2.07
CA VAL A 23 -3.95 -2.31 2.07
C VAL A 23 -4.08 -1.72 0.66
N PRO A 24 -3.11 -1.88 -0.26
CA PRO A 24 -3.24 -1.54 -1.68
C PRO A 24 -4.48 -2.14 -2.32
N LEU A 25 -4.71 -3.44 -2.08
CA LEU A 25 -5.82 -4.20 -2.63
C LEU A 25 -7.17 -3.66 -2.15
N ILE A 26 -7.29 -3.33 -0.86
CA ILE A 26 -8.50 -2.75 -0.28
C ILE A 26 -8.75 -1.36 -0.85
N ILE A 27 -7.72 -0.51 -0.98
CA ILE A 27 -7.88 0.84 -1.57
C ILE A 27 -8.29 0.75 -3.03
N PHE A 28 -7.69 -0.17 -3.78
CA PHE A 28 -8.06 -0.42 -5.16
C PHE A 28 -9.52 -0.86 -5.27
N PHE A 29 -9.97 -1.78 -4.41
CA PHE A 29 -11.37 -2.21 -4.33
C PHE A 29 -12.32 -1.09 -3.91
N SER A 30 -11.96 -0.30 -2.89
CA SER A 30 -12.78 0.83 -2.44
C SER A 30 -12.93 1.88 -3.52
N VAL A 31 -11.86 2.19 -4.25
CA VAL A 31 -11.91 3.15 -5.35
C VAL A 31 -12.66 2.59 -6.55
N TYR A 32 -12.57 1.29 -6.81
CA TYR A 32 -13.42 0.62 -7.79
C TYR A 32 -14.91 0.70 -7.43
N PHE A 33 -15.25 0.58 -6.15
CA PHE A 33 -16.64 0.62 -5.67
C PHE A 33 -17.20 2.05 -5.58
N PHE A 34 -16.35 3.03 -5.25
CA PHE A 34 -16.72 4.46 -5.19
C PHE A 34 -16.57 5.20 -6.52
N GLY A 35 -15.85 4.63 -7.49
CA GLY A 35 -15.79 5.12 -8.85
C GLY A 35 -17.14 4.89 -9.51
N ASP A 36 -17.89 5.98 -9.71
CA ASP A 36 -19.28 6.03 -10.18
C ASP A 36 -19.77 4.79 -10.94
N SER A 37 -20.83 4.18 -10.38
CA SER A 37 -21.53 2.98 -10.83
C SER A 37 -22.20 3.08 -12.21
N GLU A 38 -22.03 4.19 -12.94
CA GLU A 38 -22.59 4.40 -14.28
C GLU A 38 -21.57 4.27 -15.42
N THR A 39 -20.27 4.13 -15.12
CA THR A 39 -19.24 3.97 -16.15
C THR A 39 -18.76 2.53 -16.25
N SER A 40 -18.94 1.89 -17.42
CA SER A 40 -18.40 0.55 -17.71
C SER A 40 -16.91 0.47 -17.35
N PHE A 41 -16.47 -0.67 -16.81
CA PHE A 41 -15.07 -0.97 -16.42
C PHE A 41 -14.03 -0.47 -17.45
N SER A 42 -14.34 -0.62 -18.74
CA SER A 42 -13.50 -0.15 -19.86
C SER A 42 -13.39 1.39 -19.96
N ASN A 43 -14.48 2.12 -19.70
CA ASN A 43 -14.47 3.58 -19.65
C ASN A 43 -13.80 4.11 -18.37
N TYR A 44 -13.92 3.41 -17.25
CA TYR A 44 -13.18 3.72 -16.03
C TYR A 44 -11.67 3.58 -16.25
N ILE A 45 -11.21 2.48 -16.87
CA ILE A 45 -9.80 2.27 -17.28
C ILE A 45 -9.33 3.37 -18.26
N LYS A 46 -10.17 3.76 -19.23
CA LYS A 46 -9.84 4.86 -20.15
C LYS A 46 -9.73 6.22 -19.44
N SER A 47 -10.65 6.55 -18.53
CA SER A 47 -10.56 7.78 -17.71
C SER A 47 -9.40 7.74 -16.72
N LEU A 48 -9.07 6.57 -16.16
CA LEU A 48 -7.91 6.33 -15.29
C LEU A 48 -6.57 6.59 -16.02
N TRP A 49 -6.52 6.32 -17.32
CA TRP A 49 -5.34 6.53 -18.16
C TRP A 49 -5.26 7.97 -18.70
N HIS A 50 -6.41 8.56 -19.04
CA HIS A 50 -6.48 9.91 -19.57
C HIS A 50 -6.33 10.99 -18.49
N ILE A 51 -6.79 10.69 -17.28
CA ILE A 51 -6.71 11.57 -16.11
C ILE A 51 -5.63 10.99 -15.20
N HIS A 52 -4.87 11.84 -14.51
CA HIS A 52 -3.78 11.49 -13.58
C HIS A 52 -4.22 10.67 -12.33
N LEU A 53 -5.30 9.90 -12.45
CA LEU A 53 -5.95 9.12 -11.41
C LEU A 53 -5.13 7.88 -11.02
N LEU A 54 -4.42 7.24 -11.96
CA LEU A 54 -3.44 6.18 -11.65
C LEU A 54 -2.37 6.67 -10.65
N VAL A 55 -1.88 7.90 -10.87
CA VAL A 55 -0.89 8.53 -9.98
C VAL A 55 -1.53 8.91 -8.64
N LYS A 56 -2.76 9.44 -8.63
CA LYS A 56 -3.52 9.69 -7.39
C LYS A 56 -3.77 8.40 -6.60
N LEU A 57 -4.15 7.32 -7.26
CA LEU A 57 -4.38 6.00 -6.67
C LEU A 57 -3.10 5.42 -6.09
N GLY A 58 -2.01 5.42 -6.87
CA GLY A 58 -0.70 5.01 -6.41
C GLY A 58 -0.24 5.83 -5.20
N SER A 59 -0.42 7.15 -5.24
CA SER A 59 -0.11 8.03 -4.11
C SER A 59 -0.97 7.72 -2.89
N LEU A 60 -2.27 7.47 -3.04
CA LEU A 60 -3.19 7.13 -1.95
C LEU A 60 -2.81 5.78 -1.30
N CYS A 61 -2.46 4.81 -2.14
CA CYS A 61 -1.97 3.51 -1.72
C CYS A 61 -0.67 3.62 -0.91
N VAL A 62 0.31 4.38 -1.41
CA VAL A 62 1.58 4.63 -0.70
C VAL A 62 1.32 5.38 0.62
N PHE A 63 0.42 6.35 0.61
CA PHE A 63 0.06 7.12 1.80
C PHE A 63 -0.57 6.25 2.90
N ALA A 64 -1.51 5.37 2.53
CA ALA A 64 -2.12 4.44 3.46
C ALA A 64 -1.14 3.38 4.00
N ASN A 65 -0.25 2.85 3.14
CA ASN A 65 0.82 1.97 3.58
C ASN A 65 1.78 2.68 4.55
N LEU A 66 2.06 3.96 4.33
CA LEU A 66 2.86 4.77 5.25
C LEU A 66 2.15 4.99 6.59
N ALA A 67 0.83 5.19 6.59
CA ALA A 67 0.04 5.30 7.82
C ALA A 67 0.09 4.00 8.65
N ILE A 68 -0.07 2.85 7.99
CA ILE A 68 0.06 1.52 8.61
C ILE A 68 1.48 1.33 9.16
N PHE A 69 2.50 1.67 8.37
CA PHE A 69 3.90 1.63 8.78
C PHE A 69 4.16 2.45 10.05
N MET A 70 3.64 3.68 10.09
CA MET A 70 3.79 4.57 11.24
C MET A 70 3.08 4.01 12.48
N GLY A 71 1.90 3.41 12.31
CA GLY A 71 1.19 2.69 13.38
C GLY A 71 1.98 1.50 13.93
N PHE A 72 2.64 0.72 13.06
CA PHE A 72 3.50 -0.39 13.48
C PHE A 72 4.75 0.10 14.22
N ILE A 73 5.39 1.19 13.77
CA ILE A 73 6.54 1.80 14.48
C ILE A 73 6.13 2.28 15.87
N GLN A 74 5.00 2.98 16.01
CA GLN A 74 4.53 3.45 17.31
C GLN A 74 4.29 2.30 18.30
N LYS A 75 3.86 1.13 17.78
CA LYS A 75 3.66 -0.09 18.57
C LYS A 75 4.95 -0.90 18.82
N LYS A 76 6.13 -0.37 18.46
CA LYS A 76 7.45 -1.03 18.54
C LYS A 76 7.57 -2.32 17.72
N TYR A 77 6.80 -2.43 16.63
CA TYR A 77 6.86 -3.57 15.70
C TYR A 77 7.79 -3.27 14.53
N ASP A 78 9.08 -3.03 14.79
CA ASP A 78 10.02 -2.61 13.74
C ASP A 78 10.16 -3.64 12.60
N LYS A 79 9.96 -4.93 12.89
CA LYS A 79 10.09 -5.98 11.86
C LYS A 79 8.87 -5.99 10.94
N ALA A 80 7.68 -5.80 11.49
CA ALA A 80 6.46 -5.63 10.69
C ALA A 80 6.55 -4.34 9.87
N ALA A 81 6.99 -3.24 10.49
CA ALA A 81 7.20 -1.96 9.79
C ALA A 81 8.16 -2.12 8.59
N LYS A 82 9.28 -2.83 8.75
CA LYS A 82 10.17 -3.18 7.62
C LYS A 82 9.46 -4.00 6.52
N GLY A 83 8.56 -4.91 6.89
CA GLY A 83 7.77 -5.70 5.94
C GLY A 83 6.82 -4.84 5.10
N VAL A 84 6.12 -3.89 5.74
CA VAL A 84 5.23 -2.93 5.06
C VAL A 84 6.03 -2.07 4.07
N LEU A 85 7.18 -1.54 4.48
CA LEU A 85 8.05 -0.74 3.60
C LEU A 85 8.54 -1.56 2.40
N ALA A 86 8.97 -2.81 2.62
CA ALA A 86 9.42 -3.67 1.53
C ALA A 86 8.31 -3.91 0.50
N ALA A 87 7.08 -4.20 0.94
CA ALA A 87 5.92 -4.35 0.05
C ALA A 87 5.63 -3.04 -0.72
N THR A 88 5.71 -1.89 -0.03
CA THR A 88 5.46 -0.58 -0.62
C THR A 88 6.52 -0.21 -1.66
N LEU A 89 7.80 -0.52 -1.40
CA LEU A 89 8.89 -0.30 -2.35
C LEU A 89 8.71 -1.14 -3.62
N ILE A 90 8.30 -2.41 -3.49
CA ILE A 90 8.01 -3.27 -4.64
C ILE A 90 6.89 -2.66 -5.49
N TYR A 91 5.81 -2.19 -4.86
CA TYR A 91 4.72 -1.51 -5.54
C TYR A 91 5.17 -0.21 -6.22
N ALA A 92 5.98 0.60 -5.53
CA ALA A 92 6.50 1.84 -6.08
C ALA A 92 7.36 1.58 -7.32
N PHE A 93 8.23 0.56 -7.28
CA PHE A 93 9.01 0.15 -8.45
C PHE A 93 8.09 -0.33 -9.59
N ALA A 94 7.09 -1.16 -9.31
CA ALA A 94 6.14 -1.61 -10.32
C ALA A 94 5.40 -0.45 -10.99
N VAL A 95 4.91 0.52 -10.20
CA VAL A 95 4.22 1.71 -10.72
C VAL A 95 5.15 2.63 -11.51
N LEU A 96 6.40 2.82 -11.03
CA LEU A 96 7.39 3.62 -11.74
C LEU A 96 7.76 3.01 -13.10
N VAL A 97 7.97 1.69 -13.13
CA VAL A 97 8.22 0.96 -14.39
C VAL A 97 7.02 1.11 -15.32
N SER A 98 5.80 0.84 -14.85
CA SER A 98 4.59 0.98 -15.68
C SER A 98 4.29 2.40 -16.15
N ARG A 99 4.83 3.43 -15.48
CA ARG A 99 4.71 4.83 -15.92
C ARG A 99 5.82 5.23 -16.90
N ALA A 100 6.99 4.63 -16.79
CA ALA A 100 8.16 4.96 -17.58
C ALA A 100 8.14 4.30 -18.98
N PHE A 101 7.42 3.19 -19.13
CA PHE A 101 7.12 2.53 -20.41
C PHE A 101 5.74 2.93 -20.92
#